data_AF-A0A5S9LZ46-F1
#
_entry.id   AF-A0A5S9LZ46-F1
#
_cell.length_a   1.000
_cell.length_b   1.000
_cell.length_c   1.000
_cell.angle_alpha   90.00
_cell.angle_beta   90.00
_cell.angle_gamma   90.00
#
_symmetry.space_group_name_H-M   'P 1'
#
loop_
_entity.id
_entity.type
_entity.pdbx_description
1 polymer ?
#
loop_
_entity_poly.entity_id
_entity_poly.type
_entity_poly.pdbx_seq_one_letter_code
_entity_poly.pdbx_strand_id
1 'polypeptide(L)'
;MISFVGGRPGMISAATGAMALVMVHLVADHGLQYLFAATILTGLIQIVFGLCRVSRLMKFIPRSVMVGFVNALAIMIFMAQLPHFVGESLAMYMMTGGALLIIYLLPKVIKVIPSPLIAIIVMTLLAVFGHTY
;
A
#
# COMPACT_ATOMS: atom_id res chain seq x y z
N MET A 1 16.16 10.00 4.60
CA MET A 1 17.21 9.25 5.33
C MET A 1 17.80 8.12 4.48
N ILE A 2 17.00 7.21 3.91
CA ILE A 2 17.52 6.07 3.12
C ILE A 2 18.29 6.52 1.86
N SER A 3 17.93 7.65 1.27
CA SER A 3 18.72 8.28 0.19
C SER A 3 20.15 8.66 0.59
N PHE A 4 20.43 8.86 1.89
CA PHE A 4 21.74 9.23 2.42
C PHE A 4 22.47 8.06 3.09
N VAL A 5 21.73 7.14 3.73
CA VAL A 5 22.29 6.08 4.60
C VAL A 5 21.99 4.66 4.05
N GLY A 6 21.33 4.55 2.89
CA GLY A 6 20.93 3.27 2.30
C GLY A 6 22.08 2.51 1.66
N GLY A 7 22.10 1.18 1.82
CA GLY A 7 23.16 0.32 1.28
C GLY A 7 23.02 -0.07 -0.20
N ARG A 8 21.93 0.33 -0.88
CA ARG A 8 21.69 -0.01 -2.29
C ARG A 8 21.15 1.21 -3.06
N PRO A 9 21.97 1.85 -3.92
CA PRO A 9 21.53 2.96 -4.76
C PRO A 9 20.34 2.56 -5.65
N GLY A 10 19.39 3.48 -5.83
CA GLY A 10 18.19 3.26 -6.65
C GLY A 10 17.05 2.50 -5.95
N MET A 11 17.19 2.10 -4.69
CA MET A 11 16.11 1.52 -3.92
C MET A 11 15.15 2.60 -3.41
N ILE A 12 13.88 2.52 -3.81
CA ILE A 12 12.80 3.38 -3.28
C ILE A 12 12.31 2.77 -1.97
N SER A 13 12.24 3.58 -0.92
CA SER A 13 11.62 3.21 0.35
C SER A 13 10.49 4.18 0.67
N ALA A 14 9.28 3.63 0.82
CA ALA A 14 8.05 4.36 1.10
C ALA A 14 7.13 3.48 1.97
N ALA A 15 5.99 4.03 2.38
CA ALA A 15 4.96 3.25 3.08
C ALA A 15 4.42 2.14 2.15
N THR A 16 4.51 0.89 2.60
CA THR A 16 3.96 -0.26 1.86
C THR A 16 2.71 -0.78 2.54
N GLY A 17 1.82 -1.43 1.78
CA GLY A 17 0.62 -2.06 2.34
C GLY A 17 0.93 -3.09 3.43
N ALA A 18 2.08 -3.78 3.33
CA ALA A 18 2.54 -4.73 4.33
C ALA A 18 2.68 -4.12 5.73
N MET A 19 3.24 -2.92 5.82
CA MET A 19 3.38 -2.21 7.10
C MET A 19 2.05 -1.61 7.55
N ALA A 20 1.26 -1.05 6.63
CA ALA A 20 -0.01 -0.42 6.97
C ALA A 20 -0.99 -1.41 7.63
N LEU A 21 -1.13 -2.61 7.06
CA LEU A 21 -2.08 -3.62 7.55
C LEU A 21 -1.80 -4.07 8.99
N VAL A 22 -0.53 -4.17 9.39
CA VAL A 22 -0.15 -4.54 10.77
C VAL A 22 -0.47 -3.41 11.75
N MET A 23 -0.45 -2.17 11.28
CA MET A 23 -0.69 -0.99 12.12
C MET A 23 -2.18 -0.67 12.31
N VAL A 24 -3.07 -1.17 11.45
CA VAL A 24 -4.53 -0.90 11.53
C VAL A 24 -5.08 -1.23 12.91
N HIS A 25 -4.79 -2.44 13.41
CA HIS A 25 -5.26 -2.90 14.72
C HIS A 25 -4.61 -2.13 15.87
N LEU A 26 -3.32 -1.83 15.77
CA LEU A 26 -2.62 -1.04 16.79
C LEU A 26 -3.27 0.34 16.98
N VAL A 27 -3.61 1.01 15.88
CA VAL A 27 -4.28 2.31 15.92
C VAL A 27 -5.70 2.19 16.42
N ALA A 28 -6.44 1.17 15.99
CA ALA A 28 -7.82 0.96 16.44
C ALA A 28 -7.90 0.74 17.96
N ASP A 29 -6.96 -0.01 18.52
CA ASP A 29 -7.00 -0.42 19.93
C ASP A 29 -6.29 0.58 20.87
N HIS A 30 -5.22 1.24 20.41
CA HIS A 30 -4.34 2.06 21.26
C HIS A 30 -4.17 3.52 20.78
N GLY A 31 -4.71 3.86 19.62
CA GLY A 31 -4.61 5.20 19.05
C GLY A 31 -3.32 5.48 18.28
N LEU A 32 -3.28 6.65 17.63
CA LEU A 32 -2.19 7.06 16.74
C LEU A 32 -0.85 7.24 17.45
N GLN A 33 -0.87 7.60 18.73
CA GLN A 33 0.35 7.82 19.51
C GLN A 33 1.19 6.54 19.61
N TYR A 34 0.52 5.38 19.76
CA TYR A 34 1.18 4.09 19.83
C TYR A 34 1.75 3.66 18.47
N LEU A 35 1.12 4.03 17.36
CA LEU A 35 1.70 3.84 16.02
C LEU A 35 3.03 4.57 15.90
N PHE A 36 3.11 5.82 16.34
CA PHE A 36 4.37 6.59 16.28
C PHE A 36 5.44 5.97 17.19
N ALA A 37 5.07 5.60 18.41
CA ALA A 37 5.99 4.92 19.34
C ALA A 37 6.53 3.61 18.75
N ALA A 38 5.64 2.76 18.22
CA ALA A 38 6.01 1.49 17.58
C ALA A 38 6.88 1.69 16.33
N THR A 39 6.63 2.73 15.54
CA THR A 39 7.42 3.06 14.35
C THR A 39 8.84 3.47 14.72
N ILE A 40 9.00 4.32 15.74
CA ILE A 40 10.31 4.72 16.27
C ILE A 40 11.05 3.49 16.81
N LEU A 41 10.37 2.66 17.61
CA LEU A 41 10.95 1.43 18.16
C LEU A 41 11.38 0.46 17.05
N THR A 42 10.57 0.31 16.01
CA THR A 42 10.89 -0.52 14.84
C THR A 42 12.16 -0.02 14.16
N GLY A 43 12.32 1.29 13.98
CA GLY A 43 13.55 1.88 13.44
C GLY A 43 14.79 1.59 14.29
N LEU A 44 14.66 1.68 15.61
CA LEU A 44 15.75 1.33 16.54
C LEU A 44 16.13 -0.15 16.43
N ILE A 45 15.15 -1.06 16.41
CA ILE A 45 15.38 -2.50 16.23
C ILE A 45 16.07 -2.78 14.88
N GLN A 46 15.64 -2.11 13.81
CA GLN A 46 16.27 -2.24 12.48
C GLN A 46 17.74 -1.81 12.49
N ILE A 47 18.09 -0.72 13.19
CA ILE A 47 19.49 -0.28 13.35
C ILE A 47 20.29 -1.37 14.08
N VAL A 48 19.77 -1.90 15.19
CA VAL A 48 20.43 -2.97 15.96
C VAL A 48 20.64 -4.21 15.09
N PHE A 49 19.65 -4.66 14.34
CA PHE A 49 19.78 -5.79 13.41
C PHE A 49 20.79 -5.53 12.29
N GLY A 50 20.87 -4.29 11.80
CA GLY A 50 21.90 -3.86 10.85
C GLY A 50 23.30 -3.98 11.42
N LEU A 51 23.52 -3.51 12.65
CA LEU A 51 24.80 -3.60 13.36
C LEU A 51 25.20 -5.05 13.65
N CYS A 52 24.24 -5.89 14.06
CA CYS A 52 24.45 -7.32 14.31
C CYS A 52 24.57 -8.17 13.02
N ARG A 53 24.48 -7.57 11.82
CA ARG A 53 24.55 -8.25 10.51
C ARG A 53 23.56 -9.41 10.37
N VAL A 54 22.37 -9.26 10.95
CA VAL A 54 21.27 -10.25 10.94
C VAL A 54 20.74 -10.49 9.52
N SER A 55 21.05 -9.61 8.56
CA SER A 55 20.66 -9.73 7.15
C SER A 55 21.03 -11.08 6.51
N ARG A 56 22.14 -11.71 6.93
CA ARG A 56 22.52 -13.06 6.42
C ARG A 56 21.56 -14.15 6.87
N LEU A 57 20.81 -13.96 7.96
CA LEU A 57 19.83 -14.92 8.47
C LEU A 57 18.53 -14.92 7.68
N MET A 58 18.22 -13.84 6.94
CA MET A 58 17.01 -13.78 6.11
C MET A 58 16.94 -14.90 5.06
N LYS A 59 18.09 -15.47 4.65
CA LYS A 59 18.14 -16.61 3.73
C LYS A 59 17.52 -17.89 4.29
N PHE A 60 17.38 -17.99 5.61
CA PHE A 60 16.77 -19.15 6.28
C PHE A 60 15.25 -19.08 6.34
N ILE A 61 14.64 -17.95 5.96
CA ILE A 61 13.19 -17.82 5.88
C ILE A 61 12.70 -18.69 4.71
N PRO A 62 11.83 -19.69 4.95
CA PRO A 62 11.34 -20.55 3.88
C PRO A 62 10.57 -19.75 2.82
N ARG A 63 10.75 -20.10 1.54
CA ARG A 63 9.99 -19.47 0.44
C ARG A 63 8.47 -19.64 0.60
N SER A 64 8.02 -20.77 1.15
CA SER A 64 6.60 -21.02 1.44
C SER A 64 5.99 -19.97 2.38
N VAL A 65 6.73 -19.55 3.41
CA VAL A 65 6.29 -18.51 4.35
C VAL A 65 6.17 -17.16 3.66
N MET A 66 7.16 -16.79 2.84
CA MET A 66 7.14 -15.54 2.07
C MET A 66 5.95 -15.48 1.10
N VAL A 67 5.69 -16.56 0.37
CA VAL A 67 4.55 -16.65 -0.57
C VAL A 67 3.23 -16.61 0.20
N GLY A 68 3.11 -17.35 1.30
CA GLY A 68 1.93 -17.31 2.17
C GLY A 68 1.65 -15.91 2.70
N PHE A 69 2.68 -15.20 3.15
CA PHE A 69 2.57 -13.82 3.61
C PHE A 69 2.08 -12.88 2.50
N VAL A 70 2.65 -12.95 1.29
CA VAL A 70 2.24 -12.09 0.16
C VAL A 70 0.81 -12.38 -0.28
N ASN A 71 0.38 -13.65 -0.32
CA ASN A 71 -0.99 -14.01 -0.65
C ASN A 71 -1.99 -13.52 0.41
N ALA A 72 -1.67 -13.71 1.69
CA ALA A 72 -2.49 -13.21 2.79
C ALA A 72 -2.61 -11.67 2.72
N LEU A 73 -1.50 -10.98 2.43
CA LEU A 73 -1.49 -9.54 2.24
C LEU A 73 -2.40 -9.09 1.09
N ALA A 74 -2.33 -9.75 -0.06
CA ALA A 74 -3.19 -9.42 -1.20
C ALA A 74 -4.68 -9.59 -0.85
N ILE A 75 -5.02 -10.69 -0.19
CA ILE A 75 -6.39 -10.96 0.27
C ILE A 75 -6.83 -9.91 1.29
N MET A 76 -5.98 -9.55 2.25
CA MET A 76 -6.29 -8.52 3.25
C MET A 76 -6.53 -7.15 2.63
N ILE A 77 -5.71 -6.72 1.67
CA ILE A 77 -5.93 -5.46 0.94
C ILE A 77 -7.29 -5.49 0.23
N PHE A 78 -7.59 -6.58 -0.47
CA PHE A 78 -8.87 -6.75 -1.16
C PHE A 78 -10.05 -6.72 -0.19
N MET A 79 -9.97 -7.47 0.90
CA MET A 79 -10.99 -7.50 1.96
C MET A 79 -11.18 -6.12 2.60
N ALA A 80 -10.12 -5.35 2.80
CA ALA A 80 -10.20 -3.99 3.32
C ALA A 80 -10.95 -3.03 2.39
N GLN A 81 -11.10 -3.36 1.10
CA GLN A 81 -11.91 -2.56 0.17
C GLN A 81 -13.41 -2.89 0.26
N LEU A 82 -13.79 -4.11 0.66
CA LEU A 82 -15.19 -4.57 0.63
C LEU A 82 -16.17 -3.72 1.45
N PRO A 83 -15.81 -3.18 2.64
CA PRO A 83 -16.71 -2.29 3.38
C PRO A 83 -17.15 -1.07 2.57
N HIS A 84 -16.34 -0.60 1.62
CA HIS A 84 -16.67 0.52 0.74
C HIS A 84 -17.68 0.18 -0.37
N PHE A 85 -18.18 -1.07 -0.44
CA PHE A 85 -19.24 -1.47 -1.38
C PHE A 85 -20.60 -1.64 -0.70
N VAL A 86 -20.64 -1.69 0.65
CA VAL A 86 -21.85 -2.02 1.39
C VAL A 86 -22.77 -0.80 1.48
N GLY A 87 -23.96 -0.89 0.90
CA GLY A 87 -24.98 0.17 0.98
C GLY A 87 -24.69 1.41 0.13
N GLU A 88 -23.72 1.32 -0.78
CA GLU A 88 -23.27 2.45 -1.59
C GLU A 88 -24.09 2.67 -2.88
N SER A 89 -24.00 3.89 -3.40
CA SER A 89 -24.76 4.32 -4.59
C SER A 89 -24.23 3.73 -5.90
N LEU A 90 -25.06 3.73 -6.95
CA LEU A 90 -24.65 3.33 -8.30
C LEU A 90 -23.41 4.11 -8.78
N ALA A 91 -23.24 5.37 -8.35
CA ALA A 91 -22.08 6.19 -8.69
C ALA A 91 -20.77 5.55 -8.21
N MET A 92 -20.73 4.96 -7.00
CA MET A 92 -19.57 4.25 -6.47
C MET A 92 -19.16 3.08 -7.37
N TYR A 93 -20.13 2.25 -7.78
CA TYR A 93 -19.89 1.11 -8.66
C TYR A 93 -19.41 1.54 -10.05
N MET A 94 -20.03 2.58 -10.62
CA MET A 94 -19.66 3.12 -11.94
C MET A 94 -18.25 3.73 -11.93
N MET A 95 -17.92 4.50 -10.90
CA MET A 95 -16.59 5.10 -10.75
C MET A 95 -15.53 4.02 -10.53
N THR A 96 -15.80 3.03 -9.69
CA THR A 96 -14.87 1.91 -9.46
C THR A 96 -14.65 1.08 -10.72
N GLY A 97 -15.74 0.71 -11.41
CA GLY A 97 -15.66 -0.01 -12.68
C GLY A 97 -14.93 0.77 -13.76
N GLY A 98 -15.21 2.08 -13.88
CA GLY A 98 -14.51 2.98 -14.80
C GLY A 98 -13.02 3.11 -14.46
N ALA A 99 -12.66 3.21 -13.18
CA ALA A 99 -11.26 3.30 -12.75
C ALA A 99 -10.49 2.03 -13.11
N LEU A 100 -11.08 0.85 -12.86
CA LEU A 100 -10.50 -0.44 -13.26
C LEU A 100 -10.34 -0.52 -14.78
N LEU A 101 -11.33 -0.08 -15.55
CA LEU A 101 -11.26 -0.07 -17.01
C LEU A 101 -10.08 0.79 -17.49
N ILE A 102 -9.91 2.00 -16.94
CA ILE A 102 -8.75 2.85 -17.25
C ILE A 102 -7.45 2.15 -16.88
N ILE A 103 -7.35 1.58 -15.66
CA ILE A 103 -6.13 0.93 -15.17
C ILE A 103 -5.70 -0.22 -16.10
N TYR A 104 -6.64 -1.05 -16.58
CA TYR A 104 -6.34 -2.22 -17.40
C TYR A 104 -6.23 -1.96 -18.91
N LEU A 105 -7.02 -1.04 -19.47
CA LEU A 105 -7.08 -0.83 -20.93
C LEU A 105 -6.14 0.28 -21.39
N LEU A 106 -6.04 1.39 -20.65
CA LEU A 106 -5.23 2.53 -21.04
C LEU A 106 -3.73 2.23 -21.26
N PRO A 107 -3.05 1.37 -20.45
CA PRO A 107 -1.63 1.10 -20.68
C PRO A 107 -1.34 0.36 -21.98
N LYS A 108 -2.38 -0.21 -22.65
CA LYS A 108 -2.24 -0.80 -23.98
C LYS A 108 -2.01 0.26 -25.07
N VAL A 109 -2.48 1.48 -24.84
CA VAL A 109 -2.37 2.61 -25.79
C VAL A 109 -1.25 3.56 -25.36
N ILE A 110 -1.18 3.92 -24.08
CA ILE A 110 -0.21 4.88 -23.53
C ILE A 110 0.70 4.17 -22.54
N LYS A 111 2.00 4.06 -22.84
CA LYS A 111 2.97 3.34 -22.02
C LYS A 111 3.84 4.23 -21.12
N VAL A 112 3.87 5.54 -21.39
CA VAL A 112 4.79 6.48 -20.73
C VAL A 112 4.28 6.92 -19.35
N ILE A 113 2.96 7.04 -19.20
CA ILE A 113 2.32 7.55 -17.98
C ILE A 113 1.65 6.40 -17.24
N PRO A 114 1.84 6.26 -15.92
CA PRO A 114 1.16 5.24 -15.13
C PRO A 114 -0.37 5.36 -15.23
N SER A 115 -1.05 4.29 -15.64
CA SER A 115 -2.52 4.27 -15.75
C SER A 115 -3.26 4.54 -14.42
N PRO A 116 -2.77 4.15 -13.22
CA PRO A 116 -3.44 4.50 -11.97
C PRO A 116 -3.46 6.00 -11.70
N LEU A 117 -2.42 6.74 -12.12
CA LEU A 117 -2.38 8.20 -11.96
C LEU A 117 -3.49 8.85 -12.79
N ILE A 118 -3.66 8.41 -14.03
CA ILE A 118 -4.70 8.91 -14.93
C ILE A 118 -6.08 8.55 -14.40
N ALA A 119 -6.28 7.33 -13.90
CA ALA A 119 -7.53 6.91 -13.30
C ALA A 119 -7.93 7.82 -12.12
N ILE A 120 -6.99 8.15 -11.22
CA ILE A 120 -7.25 9.06 -10.11
C ILE A 120 -7.67 10.45 -10.63
N ILE A 121 -6.88 11.05 -11.53
CA ILE A 121 -7.17 12.40 -12.06
C ILE A 121 -8.56 12.44 -12.72
N VAL A 122 -8.86 11.46 -13.59
CA VAL A 122 -10.15 11.39 -14.29
C VAL A 122 -11.30 11.22 -13.31
N MET A 123 -11.19 10.29 -12.35
CA MET A 123 -12.26 10.06 -11.38
C MET A 123 -12.46 11.25 -10.45
N THR A 124 -11.39 11.95 -10.05
CA THR A 124 -11.50 13.17 -9.25
C THR A 124 -12.21 14.28 -10.03
N LEU A 125 -11.87 14.50 -11.31
CA LEU A 125 -12.56 15.49 -12.13
C LEU A 125 -14.05 15.14 -12.29
N LEU A 126 -14.37 13.88 -12.58
CA LEU A 126 -15.75 13.42 -12.67
C LEU A 126 -16.51 13.61 -11.35
N ALA A 127 -15.88 13.34 -10.20
CA ALA A 127 -16.49 13.54 -8.89
C ALA A 127 -16.80 15.01 -8.62
N VAL A 128 -15.86 15.91 -8.91
CA VAL A 128 -16.01 17.35 -8.66
C VAL A 128 -17.08 17.96 -9.57
N PHE A 129 -17.01 17.71 -10.87
CA PHE A 129 -17.95 18.31 -11.83
C PHE A 129 -19.30 17.60 -11.87
N GLY A 130 -19.34 16.30 -11.58
CA GLY A 130 -20.58 15.52 -11.57
C GLY A 130 -21.49 15.80 -10.38
N HIS A 131 -20.96 16.30 -9.26
CA HIS A 131 -21.74 16.65 -8.06
C HIS A 131 -22.25 18.11 -8.06
N THR A 132 -21.97 18.88 -9.12
CA THR A 132 -22.39 20.29 -9.21
C THR A 132 -23.78 20.49 -9.86
N TYR A 133 -24.58 19.42 -10.01
CA TYR A 133 -25.97 19.46 -10.51
C TYR A 133 -26.86 18.47 -9.77
#